data_AF-A0A370KGR1-F1
#
_entry.id   AF-A0A370KGR1-F1
#
_cell.length_a   1.000
_cell.length_b   1.000
_cell.length_c   1.000
_cell.angle_alpha   90.00
_cell.angle_beta   90.00
_cell.angle_gamma   90.00
#
_symmetry.space_group_name_H-M   'P 1'
#
loop_
_entity.id
_entity.type
_entity.pdbx_description
1 polymer ?
#
loop_
_entity_poly.entity_id
_entity_poly.type
_entity_poly.pdbx_seq_one_letter_code
_entity_poly.pdbx_strand_id
1 'polypeptide(L)'
;MRWLDRLRPRKPAANPDHMAVALSCAKAGDYAAALAIWEPLAQAGFSRAQNNIGACFAEGLGVTVDLNLARRWLQLAAEAGDPVGQRNYAALHMREADADFEIAADFYRRAAEQGDAPSQDMLSWMLLEGSVMNADPVEARHWAEQAASAGIASSMTRLGMLYHNARGVRRDPEMAARWWGRGARNGDADAQAMLGAALHMGSGIEPDGVCALAWLIRAEMGGSDLAKPFLEVVRSSLSAEEIGEAEQRAAGPISGEMR
;
A
#
# COMPACT_ATOMS: atom_id res chain seq x y z
N MET A 1 9.13 -26.83 43.25
CA MET A 1 8.39 -25.79 42.50
C MET A 1 7.59 -24.96 43.48
N ARG A 2 7.72 -23.62 43.48
CA ARG A 2 7.17 -22.74 44.52
C ARG A 2 5.72 -22.38 44.17
N TRP A 3 4.82 -22.52 45.14
CA TRP A 3 3.39 -22.16 45.03
C TRP A 3 3.15 -20.68 44.64
N LEU A 4 4.17 -19.82 44.80
CA LEU A 4 4.19 -18.42 44.40
C LEU A 4 4.05 -18.20 42.89
N ASP A 5 4.36 -19.19 42.04
CA ASP A 5 4.16 -19.09 40.59
C ASP A 5 2.66 -19.04 40.19
N ARG A 6 1.73 -19.33 41.13
CA ARG A 6 0.27 -19.26 40.91
C ARG A 6 -0.36 -17.89 41.19
N LEU A 7 0.40 -16.93 41.73
CA LEU A 7 -0.08 -15.57 42.06
C LEU A 7 0.37 -14.51 41.06
N ARG A 8 1.11 -14.89 40.02
CA ARG A 8 1.36 -13.99 38.90
C ARG A 8 0.03 -13.78 38.18
N PRO A 9 -0.48 -12.55 37.96
CA PRO A 9 -1.66 -12.35 37.15
C PRO A 9 -1.39 -13.00 35.81
N ARG A 10 -2.09 -14.12 35.57
CA ARG A 10 -1.92 -14.88 34.35
C ARG A 10 -2.45 -13.97 33.27
N LYS A 11 -1.57 -13.52 32.36
CA LYS A 11 -1.96 -12.82 31.13
C LYS A 11 -3.13 -13.63 30.57
N PRO A 12 -4.39 -13.13 30.58
CA PRO A 12 -5.53 -13.93 30.13
C PRO A 12 -5.18 -14.42 28.74
N ALA A 13 -5.21 -15.71 28.45
CA ALA A 13 -4.87 -16.18 27.11
C ALA A 13 -5.80 -15.48 26.12
N ALA A 14 -5.26 -14.85 25.07
CA ALA A 14 -6.11 -14.31 24.02
C ALA A 14 -6.87 -15.48 23.45
N ASN A 15 -8.18 -15.47 23.65
CA ASN A 15 -9.06 -16.39 22.96
C ASN A 15 -9.13 -15.90 21.50
N PRO A 16 -8.64 -16.67 20.50
CA PRO A 16 -8.74 -16.29 19.10
C PRO A 16 -10.18 -15.92 18.70
N ASP A 17 -11.16 -16.57 19.33
CA ASP A 17 -12.59 -16.29 19.13
C ASP A 17 -12.95 -14.85 19.53
N HIS A 18 -12.39 -14.33 20.63
CA HIS A 18 -12.67 -12.95 21.06
C HIS A 18 -12.08 -11.93 20.07
N MET A 19 -10.87 -12.18 19.57
CA MET A 19 -10.25 -11.30 18.58
C MET A 19 -11.02 -11.31 17.26
N ALA A 20 -11.53 -12.47 16.83
CA ALA A 20 -12.35 -12.60 15.63
C ALA A 20 -13.70 -11.88 15.77
N VAL A 21 -14.36 -12.01 16.93
CA VAL A 21 -15.62 -11.30 17.23
C VAL A 21 -15.40 -9.79 17.21
N ALA A 22 -14.38 -9.29 17.91
CA ALA A 22 -14.09 -7.86 17.94
C ALA A 22 -13.77 -7.30 16.55
N LEU A 23 -13.03 -8.05 15.72
CA LEU A 23 -12.78 -7.69 14.33
C LEU A 23 -14.07 -7.67 13.49
N SER A 24 -15.01 -8.60 13.74
CA SER A 24 -16.32 -8.61 13.09
C SER A 24 -17.14 -7.38 13.47
N CYS A 25 -17.20 -7.03 14.76
CA CYS A 25 -17.86 -5.81 15.25
C CYS A 25 -17.27 -4.56 14.58
N ALA A 26 -15.94 -4.43 14.53
CA ALA A 26 -15.28 -3.31 13.89
C ALA A 26 -15.57 -3.22 12.38
N LYS A 27 -15.59 -4.36 11.68
CA LYS A 27 -15.97 -4.42 10.25
C LYS A 27 -17.42 -3.99 10.02
N ALA A 28 -18.30 -4.21 10.99
CA ALA A 28 -19.68 -3.75 10.97
C ALA A 28 -19.85 -2.27 11.41
N GLY A 29 -18.76 -1.59 11.79
CA GLY A 29 -18.78 -0.22 12.31
C GLY A 29 -19.14 -0.12 13.80
N ASP A 30 -19.39 -1.24 14.49
CA ASP A 30 -19.64 -1.27 15.93
C ASP A 30 -18.33 -1.27 16.72
N TYR A 31 -17.67 -0.11 16.71
CA TYR A 31 -16.41 0.08 17.43
C TYR A 31 -16.60 0.06 18.95
N ALA A 32 -17.79 0.38 19.47
CA ALA A 32 -18.05 0.29 20.90
C ALA A 32 -17.96 -1.16 21.39
N ALA A 33 -18.59 -2.11 20.68
CA ALA A 33 -18.48 -3.53 20.99
C ALA A 33 -17.06 -4.06 20.77
N ALA A 34 -16.39 -3.63 19.69
CA ALA A 34 -15.02 -4.03 19.41
C ALA A 34 -14.05 -3.57 20.53
N LEU A 35 -14.16 -2.32 20.97
CA LEU A 35 -13.35 -1.75 22.04
C LEU A 35 -13.60 -2.44 23.39
N ALA A 36 -14.84 -2.78 23.71
CA ALA A 36 -15.17 -3.51 24.94
C ALA A 36 -14.46 -4.88 25.02
N ILE A 37 -14.18 -5.50 23.88
CA ILE A 37 -13.42 -6.76 23.81
C ILE A 37 -11.91 -6.51 23.75
N TRP A 38 -11.46 -5.53 22.95
CA TRP A 38 -10.03 -5.24 22.80
C TRP A 38 -9.40 -4.63 24.04
N GLU A 39 -10.09 -3.79 24.80
CA GLU A 39 -9.54 -3.10 25.98
C GLU A 39 -8.91 -4.06 27.00
N PRO A 40 -9.60 -5.06 27.55
CA PRO A 40 -8.98 -5.99 28.50
C PRO A 40 -7.83 -6.78 27.88
N LEU A 41 -7.88 -7.08 26.58
CA LEU A 41 -6.80 -7.77 25.87
C LEU A 41 -5.58 -6.86 25.68
N ALA A 42 -5.78 -5.59 25.35
CA ALA A 42 -4.71 -4.63 25.19
C ALA A 42 -4.02 -4.33 26.52
N GLN A 43 -4.80 -4.17 27.60
CA GLN A 43 -4.28 -4.05 28.97
C GLN A 43 -3.53 -5.32 29.40
N ALA A 44 -4.01 -6.49 28.98
CA ALA A 44 -3.29 -7.74 29.15
C ALA A 44 -2.03 -7.84 28.30
N GLY A 45 -1.75 -6.94 27.35
CA GLY A 45 -0.54 -6.94 26.54
C GLY A 45 -0.62 -7.76 25.26
N PHE A 46 -1.82 -7.95 24.69
CA PHE A 46 -1.98 -8.52 23.35
C PHE A 46 -1.72 -7.44 22.31
N SER A 47 -0.59 -7.55 21.62
CA SER A 47 -0.08 -6.54 20.68
C SER A 47 -1.08 -6.21 19.57
N ARG A 48 -1.80 -7.19 19.03
CA ARG A 48 -2.86 -6.92 18.04
C ARG A 48 -4.02 -6.11 18.61
N ALA A 49 -4.42 -6.36 19.85
CA ALA A 49 -5.47 -5.57 20.51
C ALA A 49 -4.97 -4.15 20.82
N GLN A 50 -3.72 -4.01 21.28
CA GLN A 50 -3.06 -2.71 21.47
C GLN A 50 -3.03 -1.91 20.15
N ASN A 51 -2.64 -2.55 19.05
CA ASN A 51 -2.69 -1.95 17.72
C ASN A 51 -4.09 -1.44 17.37
N ASN A 52 -5.11 -2.29 17.55
CA ASN A 52 -6.49 -1.95 17.17
C ASN A 52 -7.03 -0.77 17.99
N ILE A 53 -6.76 -0.72 19.29
CA ILE A 53 -7.13 0.43 20.14
C ILE A 53 -6.36 1.68 19.72
N GLY A 54 -5.06 1.55 19.44
CA GLY A 54 -4.24 2.65 18.95
C GLY A 54 -4.82 3.26 17.67
N ALA A 55 -5.23 2.42 16.71
CA ALA A 55 -5.90 2.85 15.49
C ALA A 55 -7.25 3.52 15.76
N CYS A 56 -8.05 3.03 16.72
CA CYS A 56 -9.32 3.66 17.09
C CYS A 56 -9.12 5.08 17.63
N PHE A 57 -8.11 5.30 18.49
CA PHE A 57 -7.78 6.64 18.98
C PHE A 57 -7.17 7.55 17.89
N ALA A 58 -6.43 7.00 16.93
CA ALA A 58 -5.85 7.77 15.84
C ALA A 58 -6.93 8.31 14.88
N GLU A 59 -7.94 7.50 14.59
CA GLU A 59 -8.96 7.76 13.57
C GLU A 59 -10.32 8.18 14.15
N GLY A 60 -10.48 8.18 15.47
CA GLY A 60 -11.74 8.57 16.15
C GLY A 60 -12.85 7.52 16.02
N LEU A 61 -12.49 6.24 15.96
CA LEU A 61 -13.43 5.14 15.71
C LEU A 61 -14.03 4.65 17.03
N GLY A 62 -15.25 5.10 17.33
CA GLY A 62 -15.95 4.76 18.58
C GLY A 62 -15.42 5.48 19.82
N VAL A 63 -14.40 6.33 19.69
CA VAL A 63 -13.80 7.17 20.73
C VAL A 63 -13.45 8.54 20.17
N THR A 64 -13.28 9.54 21.03
CA THR A 64 -12.70 10.82 20.62
C THR A 64 -11.25 10.64 20.19
N VAL A 65 -10.83 11.32 19.13
CA VAL A 65 -9.44 11.30 18.65
C VAL A 65 -8.50 11.74 19.78
N ASP A 66 -7.48 10.92 20.04
CA ASP A 66 -6.39 11.23 20.96
C ASP A 66 -5.10 10.63 20.42
N LEU A 67 -4.31 11.46 19.72
CA LEU A 67 -3.07 11.03 19.08
C LEU A 67 -1.99 10.62 20.09
N ASN A 68 -2.04 11.13 21.33
CA ASN A 68 -1.09 10.74 22.38
C ASN A 68 -1.41 9.34 22.92
N LEU A 69 -2.70 9.03 23.13
CA LEU A 69 -3.11 7.67 23.46
C LEU A 69 -2.88 6.70 22.30
N ALA A 70 -3.20 7.11 21.07
CA ALA A 70 -2.94 6.32 19.87
C ALA A 70 -1.47 5.91 19.80
N ARG A 71 -0.55 6.89 19.90
CA ARG A 71 0.89 6.66 19.89
C ARG A 71 1.31 5.66 20.95
N ARG A 72 0.89 5.82 22.21
CA ARG A 72 1.28 4.92 23.29
C ARG A 72 0.85 3.47 23.02
N TRP A 73 -0.37 3.27 22.56
CA TRP A 73 -0.87 1.92 22.25
C TRP A 73 -0.19 1.31 21.02
N LEU A 74 0.01 2.09 19.97
CA LEU A 74 0.70 1.65 18.76
C LEU A 74 2.17 1.32 19.05
N GLN A 75 2.85 2.13 19.87
CA GLN A 75 4.23 1.88 20.29
C GLN A 75 4.34 0.55 21.03
N LEU A 76 3.46 0.28 21.99
CA LEU A 76 3.44 -1.00 22.71
C LEU A 76 3.24 -2.19 21.75
N ALA A 77 2.34 -2.05 20.77
CA ALA A 77 2.11 -3.09 19.77
C ALA A 77 3.35 -3.32 18.88
N ALA A 78 3.99 -2.23 18.45
CA ALA A 78 5.16 -2.25 17.59
C ALA A 78 6.40 -2.84 18.28
N GLU A 79 6.64 -2.44 19.53
CA GLU A 79 7.70 -2.98 20.39
C GLU A 79 7.49 -4.46 20.71
N ALA A 80 6.23 -4.88 20.87
CA ALA A 80 5.86 -6.29 21.02
C ALA A 80 5.94 -7.11 19.72
N GLY A 81 6.32 -6.49 18.60
CA GLY A 81 6.58 -7.17 17.33
C GLY A 81 5.36 -7.38 16.44
N ASP A 82 4.20 -6.76 16.70
CA ASP A 82 3.06 -6.88 15.80
C ASP A 82 3.33 -6.12 14.49
N PRO A 83 3.31 -6.76 13.31
CA PRO A 83 3.70 -6.10 12.06
C PRO A 83 2.73 -4.98 11.66
N VAL A 84 1.44 -5.10 12.00
CA VAL A 84 0.47 -4.03 11.74
C VAL A 84 0.64 -2.88 12.74
N GLY A 85 0.96 -3.19 13.99
CA GLY A 85 1.34 -2.22 15.01
C GLY A 85 2.60 -1.44 14.62
N GLN A 86 3.63 -2.11 14.12
CA GLN A 86 4.85 -1.48 13.59
C GLN A 86 4.52 -0.54 12.42
N ARG A 87 3.75 -1.01 11.44
CA ARG A 87 3.28 -0.18 10.32
C ARG A 87 2.52 1.06 10.79
N ASN A 88 1.54 0.86 11.68
CA ASN A 88 0.66 1.94 12.13
C ASN A 88 1.41 2.94 13.02
N TYR A 89 2.35 2.47 13.84
CA TYR A 89 3.24 3.34 14.60
C TYR A 89 4.11 4.18 13.68
N ALA A 90 4.74 3.58 12.66
CA ALA A 90 5.53 4.29 11.67
C ALA A 90 4.69 5.35 10.91
N ALA A 91 3.49 4.98 10.48
CA ALA A 91 2.58 5.89 9.79
C ALA A 91 2.14 7.07 10.67
N LEU A 92 1.88 6.83 11.96
CA LEU A 92 1.56 7.91 12.90
C LEU A 92 2.78 8.81 13.11
N HIS A 93 3.97 8.23 13.27
CA HIS A 93 5.22 8.95 13.46
C HIS A 93 5.52 9.91 12.30
N MET A 94 5.31 9.48 11.06
CA MET A 94 5.49 10.33 9.87
C MET A 94 4.55 11.55 9.80
N ARG A 95 3.45 11.56 10.54
CA ARG A 95 2.49 12.69 10.56
C ARG A 95 2.90 13.80 11.52
N GLU A 96 3.99 13.62 12.25
CA GLU A 96 4.46 14.55 13.28
C GLU A 96 5.26 15.68 12.66
N ALA A 97 5.16 16.89 13.24
CA ALA A 97 5.83 18.07 12.70
C ALA A 97 7.36 17.92 12.62
N ASP A 98 7.95 17.19 13.58
CA ASP A 98 9.39 16.95 13.70
C ASP A 98 9.72 15.46 13.53
N ALA A 99 8.98 14.77 12.66
CA ALA A 99 9.14 13.34 12.44
C ALA A 99 10.56 12.98 11.97
N ASP A 100 11.23 12.09 12.71
CA ASP A 100 12.42 11.41 12.23
C ASP A 100 12.00 10.24 11.32
N PHE A 101 12.19 10.42 10.01
CA PHE A 101 11.81 9.42 9.01
C PHE A 101 12.67 8.15 9.07
N GLU A 102 13.87 8.18 9.64
CA GLU A 102 14.68 6.96 9.83
C GLU A 102 14.05 6.05 10.89
N ILE A 103 13.43 6.63 11.92
CA ILE A 103 12.65 5.86 12.91
C ILE A 103 11.44 5.20 12.23
N ALA A 104 10.70 5.94 11.41
CA ALA A 104 9.58 5.35 10.66
C ALA A 104 10.06 4.23 9.72
N ALA A 105 11.17 4.45 9.00
CA ALA A 105 11.75 3.47 8.09
C ALA A 105 12.17 2.18 8.82
N ASP A 106 12.73 2.27 10.03
CA ASP A 106 13.05 1.10 10.87
C ASP A 106 11.80 0.27 11.19
N PHE A 107 10.72 0.91 11.63
CA PHE A 107 9.48 0.20 11.93
C PHE A 107 8.81 -0.39 10.68
N TYR A 108 8.82 0.32 9.55
CA TYR A 108 8.36 -0.25 8.28
C TYR A 108 9.23 -1.44 7.85
N ARG A 109 10.55 -1.39 8.01
CA ARG A 109 11.46 -2.50 7.70
C ARG A 109 11.15 -3.73 8.54
N ARG A 110 11.00 -3.56 9.85
CA ARG A 110 10.62 -4.67 10.75
C ARG A 110 9.28 -5.30 10.39
N ALA A 111 8.31 -4.52 9.92
CA ALA A 111 7.03 -5.05 9.44
C ALA A 111 7.15 -5.73 8.07
N ALA A 112 7.94 -5.15 7.18
CA ALA A 112 8.21 -5.65 5.84
C ALA A 112 8.92 -7.01 5.85
N GLU A 113 9.88 -7.19 6.76
CA GLU A 113 10.59 -8.46 7.03
C GLU A 113 9.66 -9.57 7.51
N GLN A 114 8.52 -9.20 8.12
CA GLN A 114 7.47 -10.14 8.54
C GLN A 114 6.42 -10.40 7.45
N GLY A 115 6.60 -9.85 6.25
CA GLY A 115 5.71 -10.05 5.11
C GLY A 115 4.52 -9.08 5.06
N ASP A 116 4.53 -7.98 5.82
CA ASP A 116 3.48 -6.96 5.70
C ASP A 116 3.61 -6.18 4.38
N ALA A 117 2.83 -6.56 3.38
CA ALA A 117 2.93 -6.01 2.03
C ALA A 117 2.75 -4.48 1.94
N PRO A 118 1.84 -3.84 2.70
CA PRO A 118 1.78 -2.38 2.72
C PRO A 118 3.05 -1.72 3.29
N SER A 119 3.70 -2.35 4.28
CA SER A 119 5.00 -1.87 4.79
C SER A 119 6.11 -2.05 3.77
N GLN A 120 6.11 -3.14 3.01
CA GLN A 120 7.04 -3.36 1.90
C GLN A 120 6.86 -2.27 0.81
N ASP A 121 5.62 -1.92 0.47
CA ASP A 121 5.31 -0.84 -0.47
C ASP A 121 5.80 0.52 0.04
N MET A 122 5.52 0.84 1.31
CA MET A 122 5.93 2.11 1.91
C MET A 122 7.45 2.23 2.02
N LEU A 123 8.13 1.19 2.51
CA LEU A 123 9.59 1.18 2.63
C LEU A 123 10.26 1.32 1.27
N SER A 124 9.71 0.65 0.25
CA SER A 124 10.16 0.81 -1.14
C SER A 124 10.05 2.26 -1.62
N TRP A 125 8.95 2.96 -1.31
CA TRP A 125 8.81 4.38 -1.63
C TRP A 125 9.81 5.25 -0.87
N MET A 126 9.97 5.05 0.44
CA MET A 126 10.91 5.83 1.27
C MET A 126 12.34 5.72 0.76
N LEU A 127 12.78 4.51 0.39
CA LEU A 127 14.12 4.25 -0.15
C LEU A 127 14.36 4.85 -1.56
N LEU A 128 13.31 5.33 -2.23
CA LEU A 128 13.44 6.11 -3.47
C LEU A 128 13.37 7.62 -3.25
N GLU A 129 12.85 8.06 -2.12
CA GLU A 129 12.64 9.46 -1.81
C GLU A 129 13.82 10.00 -1.01
N GLY A 130 14.82 10.53 -1.74
CA GLY A 130 16.07 11.03 -1.15
C GLY A 130 15.90 12.23 -0.20
N SER A 131 14.71 12.84 -0.16
CA SER A 131 14.37 13.89 0.80
C SER A 131 13.92 13.35 2.17
N VAL A 132 13.53 12.07 2.23
CA VAL A 132 13.01 11.41 3.44
C VAL A 132 14.10 10.61 4.13
N MET A 133 14.94 9.90 3.38
CA MET A 133 16.08 9.14 3.89
C MET A 133 17.15 8.97 2.81
N ASN A 134 18.29 8.36 3.16
CA ASN A 134 19.29 8.01 2.15
C ASN A 134 18.70 7.04 1.13
N ALA A 135 18.65 7.45 -0.13
CA ALA A 135 18.06 6.64 -1.18
C ALA A 135 18.90 5.38 -1.47
N ASP A 136 18.24 4.23 -1.50
CA ASP A 136 18.78 2.96 -1.98
C ASP A 136 17.80 2.34 -2.98
N PRO A 137 17.95 2.65 -4.28
CA PRO A 137 17.08 2.10 -5.32
C PRO A 137 17.18 0.57 -5.48
N VAL A 138 18.26 -0.06 -5.02
CA VAL A 138 18.43 -1.52 -5.09
C VAL A 138 17.58 -2.19 -4.01
N GLU A 139 17.67 -1.69 -2.77
CA GLU A 139 16.81 -2.15 -1.67
C GLU A 139 15.34 -1.80 -1.95
N ALA A 140 15.05 -0.60 -2.45
CA ALA A 140 13.70 -0.20 -2.83
C ALA A 140 13.05 -1.16 -3.83
N ARG A 141 13.82 -1.61 -4.83
CA ARG A 141 13.36 -2.61 -5.81
C ARG A 141 13.02 -3.93 -5.13
N HIS A 142 13.87 -4.41 -4.23
CA HIS A 142 13.63 -5.66 -3.50
C HIS A 142 12.29 -5.62 -2.77
N TRP A 143 12.02 -4.54 -2.03
CA TRP A 143 10.75 -4.39 -1.32
C TRP A 143 9.54 -4.22 -2.26
N ALA A 144 9.70 -3.50 -3.37
CA ALA A 144 8.64 -3.39 -4.39
C ALA A 144 8.31 -4.75 -5.03
N GLU A 145 9.31 -5.60 -5.30
CA GLU A 145 9.11 -6.94 -5.86
C GLU A 145 8.28 -7.81 -4.90
N GLN A 146 8.55 -7.74 -3.59
CA GLN A 146 7.77 -8.45 -2.56
C GLN A 146 6.33 -7.93 -2.48
N ALA A 147 6.13 -6.62 -2.37
CA ALA A 147 4.80 -6.01 -2.31
C ALA A 147 3.97 -6.29 -3.59
N ALA A 148 4.61 -6.23 -4.76
CA ALA A 148 3.98 -6.58 -6.03
C ALA A 148 3.62 -8.08 -6.11
N SER A 149 4.42 -8.97 -5.53
CA SER A 149 4.08 -10.40 -5.44
C SER A 149 2.83 -10.65 -4.59
N ALA A 150 2.59 -9.81 -3.58
CA ALA A 150 1.40 -9.80 -2.74
C ALA A 150 0.21 -9.03 -3.34
N GLY A 151 0.33 -8.52 -4.57
CA GLY A 151 -0.76 -7.87 -5.30
C GLY A 151 -0.85 -6.34 -5.14
N ILE A 152 0.12 -5.69 -4.50
CA ILE A 152 0.13 -4.23 -4.37
C ILE A 152 0.42 -3.57 -5.73
N ALA A 153 -0.59 -2.93 -6.30
CA ALA A 153 -0.53 -2.39 -7.66
C ALA A 153 0.42 -1.18 -7.78
N SER A 154 0.45 -0.28 -6.78
CA SER A 154 1.39 0.85 -6.70
C SER A 154 2.86 0.41 -6.77
N SER A 155 3.20 -0.71 -6.14
CA SER A 155 4.53 -1.31 -6.23
C SER A 155 4.84 -1.86 -7.63
N MET A 156 3.84 -2.37 -8.37
CA MET A 156 4.03 -2.75 -9.77
C MET A 156 4.33 -1.52 -10.63
N THR A 157 3.61 -0.41 -10.40
CA THR A 157 3.87 0.87 -11.06
C THR A 157 5.28 1.36 -10.78
N ARG A 158 5.71 1.28 -9.51
CA ARG A 158 7.06 1.66 -9.08
C ARG A 158 8.14 0.80 -9.74
N LEU A 159 7.95 -0.51 -9.84
CA LEU A 159 8.88 -1.38 -10.57
C LEU A 159 9.02 -0.95 -12.02
N GLY A 160 7.91 -0.62 -12.69
CA GLY A 160 7.97 -0.09 -14.05
C GLY A 160 8.80 1.20 -14.14
N MET A 161 8.62 2.12 -13.19
CA MET A 161 9.42 3.35 -13.11
C MET A 161 10.92 3.08 -12.85
N LEU A 162 11.28 2.10 -12.03
CA LEU A 162 12.67 1.75 -11.76
C LEU A 162 13.40 1.30 -13.03
N TYR A 163 12.77 0.40 -13.81
CA TYR A 163 13.31 -0.06 -15.08
C TYR A 163 13.31 1.03 -16.16
N HIS A 164 12.29 1.89 -16.21
CA HIS A 164 12.24 2.99 -17.17
C HIS A 164 13.34 4.03 -16.92
N ASN A 165 13.53 4.42 -15.66
CA ASN A 165 14.46 5.48 -15.24
C ASN A 165 15.87 4.97 -14.92
N ALA A 166 16.13 3.66 -15.05
CA ALA A 166 17.40 3.02 -14.71
C ALA A 166 17.86 3.31 -13.25
N ARG A 167 16.92 3.31 -12.30
CA ARG A 167 17.21 3.57 -10.89
C ARG A 167 17.52 2.25 -10.18
N GLY A 168 18.80 2.01 -9.87
CA GLY A 168 19.24 0.76 -9.22
C GLY A 168 19.18 -0.48 -10.11
N VAL A 169 18.84 -0.32 -11.40
CA VAL A 169 18.78 -1.37 -12.41
C VAL A 169 19.17 -0.82 -13.78
N ARG A 170 19.59 -1.69 -14.70
CA ARG A 170 19.76 -1.32 -16.11
C ARG A 170 18.41 -0.91 -16.70
N ARG A 171 18.41 0.11 -17.56
CA ARG A 171 17.22 0.52 -18.31
C ARG A 171 16.66 -0.67 -19.10
N ASP A 172 15.37 -0.92 -18.94
CA ASP A 172 14.66 -2.01 -19.62
C ASP A 172 13.20 -1.61 -19.92
N PRO A 173 12.94 -1.03 -21.10
CA PRO A 173 11.60 -0.56 -21.45
C PRO A 173 10.56 -1.70 -21.53
N GLU A 174 10.96 -2.90 -21.96
CA GLU A 174 10.06 -4.06 -22.03
C GLU A 174 9.63 -4.51 -20.64
N MET A 175 10.58 -4.58 -19.71
CA MET A 175 10.27 -4.88 -18.31
C MET A 175 9.41 -3.78 -17.68
N ALA A 176 9.65 -2.52 -18.02
CA ALA A 176 8.83 -1.40 -17.55
C ALA A 176 7.37 -1.54 -18.02
N ALA A 177 7.15 -1.72 -19.32
CA ALA A 177 5.82 -1.93 -19.90
C ALA A 177 5.13 -3.16 -19.31
N ARG A 178 5.86 -4.25 -19.06
CA ARG A 178 5.33 -5.45 -18.42
C ARG A 178 4.83 -5.19 -17.00
N TRP A 179 5.58 -4.45 -16.19
CA TRP A 179 5.19 -4.10 -14.84
C TRP A 179 4.02 -3.12 -14.80
N TRP A 180 4.03 -2.09 -15.63
CA TRP A 180 2.89 -1.19 -15.78
C TRP A 180 1.64 -1.93 -16.24
N GLY A 181 1.74 -2.88 -17.17
CA GLY A 181 0.61 -3.72 -17.56
C GLY A 181 0.05 -4.56 -16.41
N ARG A 182 0.88 -5.03 -15.47
CA ARG A 182 0.39 -5.72 -14.27
C ARG A 182 -0.30 -4.75 -13.31
N GLY A 183 0.29 -3.58 -13.04
CA GLY A 183 -0.32 -2.56 -12.18
C GLY A 183 -1.66 -2.06 -12.74
N ALA A 184 -1.70 -1.79 -14.05
CA ALA A 184 -2.88 -1.32 -14.75
C ALA A 184 -4.05 -2.29 -14.65
N ARG A 185 -3.75 -3.60 -14.77
CA ARG A 185 -4.75 -4.66 -14.61
C ARG A 185 -5.25 -4.83 -13.17
N ASN A 186 -4.44 -4.46 -12.19
CA ASN A 186 -4.84 -4.40 -10.78
C ASN A 186 -5.44 -3.04 -10.38
N GLY A 187 -5.77 -2.18 -11.35
CA GLY A 187 -6.53 -0.96 -11.14
C GLY A 187 -5.72 0.27 -10.73
N ASP A 188 -4.39 0.22 -10.78
CA ASP A 188 -3.56 1.40 -10.49
C ASP A 188 -3.61 2.40 -11.65
N ALA A 189 -4.15 3.59 -11.39
CA ALA A 189 -4.39 4.62 -12.39
C ALA A 189 -3.08 5.15 -13.01
N ASP A 190 -2.01 5.27 -12.22
CA ASP A 190 -0.71 5.72 -12.72
C ASP A 190 -0.06 4.67 -13.63
N ALA A 191 -0.17 3.37 -13.31
CA ALA A 191 0.23 2.32 -14.23
C ALA A 191 -0.59 2.31 -15.53
N GLN A 192 -1.88 2.61 -15.47
CA GLN A 192 -2.71 2.75 -16.68
C GLN A 192 -2.21 3.91 -17.55
N ALA A 193 -1.87 5.06 -16.95
CA ALA A 193 -1.29 6.19 -17.67
C ALA A 193 0.06 5.83 -18.30
N MET A 194 0.96 5.19 -17.54
CA MET A 194 2.28 4.80 -18.02
C MET A 194 2.21 3.73 -19.12
N LEU A 195 1.31 2.75 -19.01
CA LEU A 195 1.08 1.79 -20.08
C LEU A 195 0.51 2.46 -21.34
N GLY A 196 -0.47 3.36 -21.17
CA GLY A 196 -1.05 4.11 -22.29
C GLY A 196 0.00 4.94 -23.03
N ALA A 197 0.87 5.64 -22.29
CA ALA A 197 2.00 6.36 -22.86
C ALA A 197 3.00 5.43 -23.56
N ALA A 198 3.33 4.27 -22.97
CA ALA A 198 4.24 3.29 -23.56
C ALA A 198 3.69 2.74 -24.90
N LEU A 199 2.40 2.42 -24.96
CA LEU A 199 1.72 1.98 -26.19
C LEU A 199 1.62 3.08 -27.25
N HIS A 200 1.49 4.35 -26.85
CA HIS A 200 1.54 5.45 -27.81
C HIS A 200 2.93 5.62 -28.43
N MET A 201 3.97 5.54 -27.61
CA MET A 201 5.36 5.81 -28.02
C MET A 201 6.09 4.58 -28.57
N GLY A 202 5.54 3.37 -28.44
CA GLY A 202 6.24 2.12 -28.75
C GLY A 202 7.39 1.80 -27.79
N SER A 203 7.28 2.21 -26.51
CA SER A 203 8.37 2.07 -25.54
C SER A 203 8.34 0.71 -24.86
N GLY A 204 9.08 -0.26 -25.40
CA GLY A 204 9.16 -1.62 -24.84
C GLY A 204 7.89 -2.46 -25.05
N ILE A 205 6.98 -1.99 -25.88
CA ILE A 205 5.76 -2.66 -26.29
C ILE A 205 5.39 -2.15 -27.69
N GLU A 206 4.82 -3.01 -28.53
CA GLU A 206 4.37 -2.61 -29.86
C GLU A 206 3.33 -1.48 -29.77
N PRO A 207 3.41 -0.43 -30.60
CA PRO A 207 2.45 0.65 -30.57
C PRO A 207 1.02 0.19 -30.87
N ASP A 208 0.06 0.67 -30.09
CA ASP A 208 -1.37 0.48 -30.34
C ASP A 208 -2.13 1.70 -29.82
N GLY A 209 -2.60 2.55 -30.74
CA GLY A 209 -3.27 3.80 -30.41
C GLY A 209 -4.62 3.62 -29.74
N VAL A 210 -5.40 2.61 -30.14
CA VAL A 210 -6.71 2.31 -29.54
C VAL A 210 -6.53 1.81 -28.10
N CYS A 211 -5.60 0.88 -27.87
CA CYS A 211 -5.26 0.44 -26.52
C CYS A 211 -4.66 1.57 -25.68
N ALA A 212 -3.78 2.41 -26.27
CA ALA A 212 -3.20 3.55 -25.58
C ALA A 212 -4.28 4.49 -25.06
N LEU A 213 -5.20 4.91 -25.93
CA LEU A 213 -6.30 5.80 -25.55
C LEU A 213 -7.22 5.16 -24.51
N ALA A 214 -7.55 3.87 -24.66
CA ALA A 214 -8.39 3.16 -23.70
C ALA A 214 -7.78 3.13 -22.29
N TRP A 215 -6.46 2.92 -22.17
CA TRP A 215 -5.77 2.96 -20.89
C TRP A 215 -5.66 4.37 -20.32
N LEU A 216 -5.40 5.37 -21.16
CA LEU A 216 -5.34 6.78 -20.74
C LEU A 216 -6.69 7.29 -20.21
N ILE A 217 -7.81 6.90 -20.85
CA ILE A 217 -9.15 7.25 -20.37
C ILE A 217 -9.41 6.62 -18.98
N ARG A 218 -9.05 5.35 -18.80
CA ARG A 218 -9.18 4.69 -17.48
C ARG A 218 -8.33 5.37 -16.42
N ALA A 219 -7.10 5.75 -16.77
CA ALA A 219 -6.20 6.45 -15.87
C ALA A 219 -6.79 7.78 -15.41
N GLU A 220 -7.37 8.56 -16.32
CA GLU A 220 -8.06 9.81 -16.00
C GLU A 220 -9.29 9.59 -15.11
N MET A 221 -10.13 8.58 -15.43
CA MET A 221 -11.27 8.19 -14.59
C MET A 221 -10.82 7.76 -13.18
N GLY A 222 -9.65 7.13 -13.07
CA GLY A 222 -8.99 6.74 -11.82
C GLY A 222 -8.25 7.88 -11.12
N GLY A 223 -8.24 9.09 -11.69
CA GLY A 223 -7.64 10.30 -11.09
C GLY A 223 -6.14 10.49 -11.34
N SER A 224 -5.54 9.77 -12.29
CA SER A 224 -4.13 9.97 -12.64
C SER A 224 -3.93 11.21 -13.51
N ASP A 225 -3.21 12.20 -12.98
CA ASP A 225 -2.78 13.38 -13.72
C ASP A 225 -1.74 13.06 -14.80
N LEU A 226 -1.05 11.92 -14.69
CA LEU A 226 -0.03 11.48 -15.64
C LEU A 226 -0.61 11.18 -17.04
N ALA A 227 -1.93 10.95 -17.14
CA ALA A 227 -2.59 10.70 -18.42
C ALA A 227 -2.79 11.97 -19.25
N LYS A 228 -2.94 13.14 -18.59
CA LYS A 228 -3.33 14.41 -19.23
C LYS A 228 -2.46 14.80 -20.43
N PRO A 229 -1.11 14.73 -20.36
CA PRO A 229 -0.26 15.14 -21.48
C PRO A 229 -0.43 14.27 -22.74
N PHE A 230 -0.98 13.05 -22.59
CA PHE A 230 -1.08 12.08 -23.68
C PHE A 230 -2.50 11.99 -24.26
N LEU A 231 -3.54 12.30 -23.49
CA LEU A 231 -4.93 12.10 -23.90
C LEU A 231 -5.30 12.79 -25.21
N GLU A 232 -5.10 14.10 -25.31
CA GLU A 232 -5.42 14.85 -26.54
C GLU A 232 -4.50 14.45 -27.70
N VAL A 233 -3.23 14.20 -27.42
CA VAL A 233 -2.23 13.80 -28.42
C VAL A 233 -2.64 12.48 -29.07
N VAL A 234 -2.90 11.44 -28.28
CA VAL A 234 -3.32 10.14 -28.79
C VAL A 234 -4.67 10.25 -29.49
N ARG A 235 -5.65 10.91 -28.86
CA ARG A 235 -7.01 11.07 -29.43
C ARG A 235 -6.97 11.77 -30.80
N SER A 236 -6.12 12.77 -30.98
CA SER A 236 -6.00 13.50 -32.26
C SER A 236 -5.41 12.68 -33.40
N SER A 237 -4.72 11.57 -33.07
CA SER A 237 -4.11 10.67 -34.05
C SER A 237 -5.03 9.55 -34.55
N LEU A 238 -6.23 9.42 -33.97
CA LEU A 238 -7.17 8.33 -34.24
C LEU A 238 -8.39 8.80 -35.03
N SER A 239 -8.98 7.89 -35.79
CA SER A 239 -10.29 8.07 -36.42
C SER A 239 -11.43 8.05 -35.39
N ALA A 240 -12.61 8.53 -35.78
CA ALA A 240 -13.78 8.51 -34.90
C ALA A 240 -14.22 7.09 -34.50
N GLU A 241 -14.02 6.11 -35.38
CA GLU A 241 -14.30 4.69 -35.10
C GLU A 241 -13.35 4.14 -34.03
N GLU A 242 -12.05 4.38 -34.19
CA GLU A 242 -11.01 3.98 -33.23
C GLU A 242 -11.19 4.65 -31.86
N ILE A 243 -11.58 5.92 -31.83
CA ILE A 243 -11.91 6.64 -30.59
C ILE A 243 -13.11 5.98 -29.91
N GLY A 244 -14.19 5.70 -30.67
CA GLY A 244 -15.38 5.03 -30.13
C GLY A 244 -15.05 3.65 -29.57
N GLU A 245 -14.18 2.89 -30.24
CA GLU A 245 -13.70 1.62 -29.74
C GLU A 245 -12.88 1.77 -28.45
N ALA A 246 -11.96 2.74 -28.39
CA ALA A 246 -11.15 2.98 -27.19
C ALA A 246 -12.02 3.35 -25.98
N GLU A 247 -13.04 4.17 -26.17
CA GLU A 247 -14.01 4.56 -25.13
C GLU A 247 -14.83 3.36 -24.64
N GLN A 248 -15.31 2.51 -25.56
CA GLN A 248 -15.99 1.26 -25.20
C GLN A 248 -15.07 0.32 -24.42
N ARG A 249 -13.82 0.15 -24.87
CA ARG A 249 -12.81 -0.65 -24.18
C ARG A 249 -12.55 -0.09 -22.78
N ALA A 250 -12.42 1.23 -22.61
CA ALA A 250 -12.17 1.88 -21.33
C ALA A 250 -13.31 1.64 -20.31
N ALA A 251 -14.56 1.75 -20.76
CA ALA A 251 -15.75 1.52 -19.94
C ALA A 251 -16.00 0.03 -19.59
N GLY A 252 -15.47 -0.89 -20.41
CA GLY A 252 -15.57 -2.33 -20.18
C GLY A 252 -14.70 -2.83 -19.02
N PRO A 253 -14.96 -4.06 -18.54
CA PRO A 253 -14.11 -4.69 -17.53
C PRO A 253 -12.69 -4.85 -18.06
N ILE A 254 -11.71 -4.80 -17.15
CA ILE A 254 -10.33 -5.13 -17.48
C ILE A 254 -10.26 -6.64 -17.76
N SER A 255 -10.29 -7.01 -19.05
CA SER A 255 -10.12 -8.40 -19.47
C SER A 255 -8.66 -8.82 -19.31
N GLY A 256 -8.44 -9.93 -18.60
CA GLY A 256 -7.10 -10.46 -18.30
C GLY A 256 -6.36 -11.11 -19.48
N GLU A 257 -6.88 -11.04 -20.70
CA GLU A 257 -6.36 -11.78 -21.85
C GLU A 257 -5.93 -10.85 -22.99
N MET A 258 -4.65 -10.47 -22.98
CA MET A 258 -3.87 -10.41 -24.22
C MET A 258 -2.68 -11.35 -23.99
N ARG A 259 -2.77 -12.55 -24.56
CA ARG A 259 -1.64 -13.47 -24.74
C ARG A 259 -0.98 -13.17 -26.07
#